data_AF-A0A2X2IX86-F1
#
_entry.id   AF-A0A2X2IX86-F1
#
_cell.length_a   1.000
_cell.length_b   1.000
_cell.length_c   1.000
_cell.angle_alpha   90.00
_cell.angle_beta   90.00
_cell.angle_gamma   90.00
#
_symmetry.space_group_name_H-M   'P 1'
#
loop_
_entity.id
_entity.type
_entity.pdbx_description
1 polymer ?
#
loop_
_entity_poly.entity_id
_entity_poly.type
_entity_poly.pdbx_seq_one_letter_code
_entity_poly.pdbx_strand_id
1 'polypeptide(L)'
;MKQKTMNIRYNKGIIFFGLAALSTSLFFGCGNTGTKNEAKAEKVEGPAEAIADTATTTQELSFKDKEGKVLQLSALKGKVVFINFWATWCPPCIHELPSIDQLRQSLKDNKDIVFLMVDVDGDMEKSSAFMAENKYHLPLYIAAGEIPAEFLGQSIPTTVILDKAGKIVERLEGSRDYGAPEIKKALEDIASGS
;
A
#
# COMPACT_ATOMS: atom_id res chain seq x y z
N MET A 1 18.00 -30.17 -19.05
CA MET A 1 17.04 -29.92 -20.15
C MET A 1 16.55 -28.48 -20.04
N LYS A 2 16.35 -27.84 -21.20
CA LYS A 2 16.36 -26.40 -21.46
C LYS A 2 15.27 -25.59 -20.74
N GLN A 3 15.65 -24.48 -20.12
CA GLN A 3 14.76 -23.38 -19.78
C GLN A 3 14.22 -22.76 -21.07
N LYS A 4 12.89 -22.74 -21.23
CA LYS A 4 12.19 -22.15 -22.37
C LYS A 4 11.82 -20.72 -21.98
N THR A 5 12.59 -19.76 -22.49
CA THR A 5 12.30 -18.33 -22.41
C THR A 5 11.04 -18.02 -23.21
N MET A 6 10.08 -17.35 -22.57
CA MET A 6 8.85 -16.89 -23.21
C MET A 6 8.96 -15.38 -23.39
N ASN A 7 9.36 -14.97 -24.60
CA ASN A 7 9.37 -13.56 -25.03
C ASN A 7 7.99 -13.20 -25.57
N ILE A 8 7.30 -12.28 -24.88
CA ILE A 8 6.04 -11.69 -25.34
C ILE A 8 6.38 -10.57 -26.34
N ARG A 9 5.91 -10.71 -27.57
CA ARG A 9 6.08 -9.72 -28.66
C ARG A 9 4.93 -8.71 -28.64
N TYR A 10 5.26 -7.44 -28.46
CA TYR A 10 4.36 -6.30 -28.62
C TYR A 10 4.11 -6.00 -30.11
N ASN A 11 2.85 -5.91 -30.53
CA ASN A 11 2.45 -5.66 -31.91
C ASN A 11 2.22 -4.15 -32.13
N LYS A 12 3.07 -3.49 -32.93
CA LYS A 12 2.89 -2.10 -33.37
C LYS A 12 2.12 -2.11 -34.70
N GLY A 13 0.84 -1.76 -34.66
CA GLY A 13 0.02 -1.54 -35.84
C GLY A 13 0.45 -0.26 -36.57
N ILE A 14 0.93 -0.42 -37.80
CA ILE A 14 1.22 0.63 -38.76
C ILE A 14 -0.04 0.80 -39.62
N ILE A 15 -0.63 2.00 -39.64
CA ILE A 15 -1.68 2.36 -40.59
C ILE A 15 -1.12 3.42 -41.54
N PHE A 16 -0.82 3.01 -42.77
CA PHE A 16 -0.51 3.88 -43.91
C PHE A 16 -1.71 3.86 -44.87
N PHE A 17 -2.33 5.02 -45.05
CA PHE A 17 -3.26 5.39 -46.13
C PHE A 17 -3.20 6.92 -46.18
N GLY A 18 -2.98 7.65 -47.27
CA GLY A 18 -2.80 7.42 -48.69
C GLY A 18 -2.55 8.80 -49.32
N LEU A 19 -1.91 8.84 -50.50
CA LEU A 19 -1.57 10.06 -51.23
C LEU A 19 -2.79 10.91 -51.64
N ALA A 20 -2.63 12.24 -51.65
CA ALA A 20 -3.13 13.11 -52.73
C ALA A 20 -2.33 14.42 -52.77
N ALA A 21 -2.04 14.91 -53.98
CA ALA A 21 -1.05 15.93 -54.29
C ALA A 21 -1.67 17.25 -54.81
N LEU A 22 -0.80 18.26 -54.89
CA LEU A 22 -0.89 19.57 -55.58
C LEU A 22 -1.88 20.63 -55.05
N SER A 23 -1.33 21.75 -54.57
CA SER A 23 -1.48 23.05 -55.24
C SER A 23 -0.51 24.08 -54.64
N THR A 24 0.17 24.78 -55.55
CA THR A 24 1.15 25.84 -55.34
C THR A 24 0.53 27.12 -54.80
N SER A 25 1.17 27.76 -53.82
CA SER A 25 1.17 29.23 -53.67
C SER A 25 2.42 29.68 -52.92
N LEU A 26 3.28 30.37 -53.67
CA LEU A 26 4.36 31.20 -53.15
C LEU A 26 3.72 32.35 -52.36
N PHE A 27 4.08 32.48 -51.08
CA PHE A 27 4.05 33.78 -50.41
C PHE A 27 5.38 33.97 -49.67
N PHE A 28 6.18 34.85 -50.25
CA PHE A 28 7.27 35.56 -49.61
C PHE A 28 6.72 36.30 -48.38
N GLY A 29 7.30 36.05 -47.22
CA GLY A 29 7.02 36.78 -45.98
C GLY A 29 8.29 36.92 -45.16
N CYS A 30 9.10 37.93 -45.49
CA CYS A 30 10.17 38.42 -44.62
C CYS A 30 9.56 39.06 -43.37
N GLY A 31 9.98 38.61 -42.19
CA GLY A 31 9.69 39.26 -40.91
C GLY A 31 10.73 38.90 -39.87
N ASN A 32 11.78 39.72 -39.78
CA ASN A 32 12.81 39.67 -38.75
C ASN A 32 12.39 40.54 -37.56
N THR A 33 12.10 39.94 -36.41
CA THR A 33 12.20 40.59 -35.10
C THR A 33 12.53 39.53 -34.07
N GLY A 34 13.77 39.57 -33.58
CA GLY A 34 14.36 38.54 -32.75
C GLY A 34 13.94 38.54 -31.29
N THR A 35 14.40 37.49 -30.62
CA THR A 35 14.87 37.40 -29.22
C THR A 35 15.44 35.98 -29.12
N LYS A 36 16.77 35.84 -29.10
CA LYS A 36 17.56 35.63 -27.87
C LYS A 36 17.07 34.48 -26.98
N ASN A 37 17.96 33.50 -26.85
CA ASN A 37 18.29 32.67 -25.68
C ASN A 37 18.27 31.18 -26.06
N GLU A 38 19.42 30.63 -26.45
CA GLU A 38 20.45 30.09 -25.55
C GLU A 38 19.93 28.90 -24.74
N ALA A 39 20.35 27.73 -25.23
CA ALA A 39 20.27 26.46 -24.55
C ALA A 39 20.90 26.55 -23.15
N LYS A 40 20.18 26.10 -22.12
CA LYS A 40 20.76 25.83 -20.80
C LYS A 40 20.20 24.55 -20.21
N ALA A 41 21.09 23.56 -20.19
CA ALA A 41 21.33 22.57 -19.15
C ALA A 41 20.12 21.98 -18.43
N GLU A 42 19.84 20.74 -18.80
CA GLU A 42 19.18 19.72 -18.00
C GLU A 42 19.88 19.57 -16.63
N LYS A 43 19.17 19.90 -15.56
CA LYS A 43 19.49 19.55 -14.18
C LYS A 43 18.41 18.57 -13.73
N VAL A 44 18.72 17.27 -13.72
CA VAL A 44 17.84 16.25 -13.14
C VAL A 44 18.12 16.19 -11.65
N GLU A 45 17.26 16.83 -10.85
CA GLU A 45 17.11 16.57 -9.41
C GLU A 45 16.01 15.50 -9.23
N GLY A 46 16.31 14.49 -8.42
CA GLY A 46 15.48 13.30 -8.21
C GLY A 46 14.17 13.56 -7.44
N PRO A 47 13.28 12.55 -7.35
CA PRO A 47 11.91 12.75 -6.90
C PRO A 47 11.83 12.83 -5.36
N ALA A 48 11.47 14.01 -4.86
CA ALA A 48 11.07 14.28 -3.49
C ALA A 48 9.55 14.46 -3.34
N GLU A 49 8.75 13.85 -4.24
CA GLU A 49 7.29 14.01 -4.28
C GLU A 49 6.57 12.67 -4.00
N ALA A 50 6.46 12.29 -2.72
CA ALA A 50 5.54 11.24 -2.26
C ALA A 50 5.16 11.37 -0.76
N ILE A 51 5.32 12.57 -0.17
CA ILE A 51 5.19 12.77 1.28
C ILE A 51 3.88 13.47 1.68
N ALA A 52 3.14 14.08 0.74
CA ALA A 52 1.94 14.87 1.05
C ALA A 52 0.63 14.06 1.04
N ASP A 53 0.60 12.89 0.40
CA ASP A 53 -0.64 12.14 0.17
C ASP A 53 -0.97 11.21 1.34
N THR A 54 -0.01 10.40 1.80
CA THR A 54 -0.19 9.39 2.87
C THR A 54 -0.52 10.00 4.24
N ALA A 55 -0.01 11.20 4.52
CA ALA A 55 -0.26 11.90 5.77
C ALA A 55 -1.71 12.44 5.86
N THR A 56 -2.36 12.69 4.73
CA THR A 56 -3.76 13.13 4.68
C THR A 56 -4.68 11.91 4.77
N THR A 57 -4.37 10.84 4.04
CA THR A 57 -5.13 9.58 4.09
C THR A 57 -5.22 8.99 5.51
N THR A 58 -4.13 9.02 6.27
CA THR A 58 -4.13 8.51 7.66
C THR A 58 -4.97 9.35 8.63
N GLN A 59 -5.28 10.60 8.30
CA GLN A 59 -6.13 11.44 9.15
C GLN A 59 -7.61 11.10 9.02
N GLU A 60 -8.01 10.58 7.85
CA GLU A 60 -9.40 10.26 7.53
C GLU A 60 -9.73 8.78 7.77
N LEU A 61 -8.72 7.90 7.74
CA LEU A 61 -8.92 6.47 7.98
C LEU A 61 -9.21 6.15 9.45
N SER A 62 -10.25 5.36 9.66
CA SER A 62 -10.73 4.99 10.99
C SER A 62 -11.35 3.60 11.03
N PHE A 63 -11.28 3.00 12.21
CA PHE A 63 -11.71 1.63 12.46
C PHE A 63 -12.63 1.56 13.68
N LYS A 64 -13.45 0.51 13.79
CA LYS A 64 -14.25 0.21 14.98
C LYS A 64 -13.81 -1.12 15.57
N ASP A 65 -13.62 -1.15 16.89
CA ASP A 65 -13.41 -2.39 17.62
C ASP A 65 -14.74 -3.11 17.93
N LYS A 66 -14.65 -4.26 18.60
CA LYS A 66 -15.81 -5.08 18.99
C LYS A 66 -16.76 -4.38 19.97
N GLU A 67 -16.29 -3.38 20.71
CA GLU A 67 -17.11 -2.53 21.57
C GLU A 67 -17.78 -1.37 20.80
N GLY A 68 -17.52 -1.24 19.50
CA GLY A 68 -18.01 -0.17 18.65
C GLY A 68 -17.28 1.16 18.85
N LYS A 69 -16.17 1.17 19.60
CA LYS A 69 -15.35 2.36 19.79
C LYS A 69 -14.57 2.64 18.51
N VAL A 70 -14.65 3.90 18.07
CA VAL A 70 -13.93 4.36 16.89
C VAL A 70 -12.48 4.68 17.25
N LEU A 71 -11.56 4.13 16.46
CA LEU A 71 -10.13 4.40 16.47
C LEU A 71 -9.77 5.14 15.20
N GLN A 72 -9.47 6.45 15.32
CA GLN A 72 -8.83 7.19 14.25
C GLN A 72 -7.38 6.72 14.12
N LEU A 73 -6.92 6.43 12.90
CA LEU A 73 -5.55 5.97 12.68
C LEU A 73 -4.52 7.04 13.08
N SER A 74 -4.85 8.32 12.90
CA SER A 74 -4.04 9.45 13.38
C SER A 74 -3.81 9.49 14.90
N ALA A 75 -4.67 8.86 15.70
CA ALA A 75 -4.49 8.74 17.14
C ALA A 75 -3.35 7.77 17.52
N LEU A 76 -2.86 6.96 16.57
CA LEU A 76 -1.74 6.05 16.75
C LEU A 76 -0.38 6.67 16.38
N LYS A 77 -0.33 7.98 16.04
CA LYS A 77 0.96 8.68 15.84
C LYS A 77 1.88 8.48 17.05
N GLY A 78 3.16 8.28 16.76
CA GLY A 78 4.17 7.88 17.74
C GLY A 78 4.29 6.36 17.94
N LYS A 79 3.44 5.57 17.27
CA LYS A 79 3.48 4.10 17.30
C LYS A 79 3.70 3.54 15.90
N VAL A 80 4.36 2.39 15.84
CA VAL A 80 4.36 1.52 14.66
C VAL A 80 3.04 0.79 14.61
N VAL A 81 2.39 0.80 13.45
CA VAL A 81 1.07 0.16 13.29
C VAL A 81 1.18 -0.95 12.27
N PHE A 82 0.92 -2.17 12.72
CA PHE A 82 0.74 -3.35 11.88
C PHE A 82 -0.76 -3.48 11.59
N ILE A 83 -1.15 -3.35 10.32
CA ILE A 83 -2.54 -3.50 9.88
C ILE A 83 -2.59 -4.69 8.93
N ASN A 84 -3.45 -5.67 9.22
CA ASN A 84 -3.66 -6.81 8.32
C ASN A 84 -5.12 -6.85 7.89
N PHE A 85 -5.34 -6.80 6.59
CA PHE A 85 -6.65 -6.89 5.96
C PHE A 85 -6.93 -8.33 5.57
N TRP A 86 -8.01 -8.89 6.11
CA TRP A 86 -8.32 -10.31 6.00
C TRP A 86 -9.84 -10.55 5.94
N ALA A 87 -10.24 -11.79 5.69
CA ALA A 87 -11.62 -12.23 5.79
C ALA A 87 -11.72 -13.69 6.24
N THR A 88 -12.81 -14.04 6.92
CA THR A 88 -13.06 -15.39 7.47
C THR A 88 -13.21 -16.49 6.42
N TRP A 89 -13.48 -16.14 5.17
CA TRP A 89 -13.60 -17.08 4.05
C TRP A 89 -12.33 -17.18 3.20
N CYS A 90 -11.32 -16.36 3.48
CA CYS A 90 -10.09 -16.28 2.70
C CYS A 90 -9.05 -17.29 3.23
N PRO A 91 -8.80 -18.43 2.53
CA PRO A 91 -7.86 -19.44 3.02
C PRO A 91 -6.43 -18.93 3.25
N PRO A 92 -5.80 -18.14 2.34
CA PRO A 92 -4.46 -17.63 2.60
C PRO A 92 -4.41 -16.67 3.78
N CYS A 93 -5.49 -15.93 4.06
CA CYS A 93 -5.59 -15.07 5.22
C CYS A 93 -5.65 -15.88 6.52
N ILE A 94 -6.48 -16.93 6.57
CA ILE A 94 -6.61 -17.79 7.74
C ILE A 94 -5.28 -18.50 8.07
N HIS A 95 -4.52 -18.90 7.04
CA HIS A 95 -3.25 -19.59 7.20
C HIS A 95 -2.19 -18.73 7.92
N GLU A 96 -2.18 -17.41 7.75
CA GLU A 96 -1.19 -16.54 8.39
C GLU A 96 -1.56 -16.13 9.83
N LEU A 97 -2.84 -16.20 10.23
CA LEU A 97 -3.30 -15.76 11.56
C LEU A 97 -2.54 -16.40 12.74
N PRO A 98 -2.24 -17.71 12.77
CA PRO A 98 -1.44 -18.30 13.85
C PRO A 98 -0.07 -17.63 14.03
N SER A 99 0.60 -17.34 12.91
CA SER A 99 1.92 -16.71 12.93
C SER A 99 1.87 -15.24 13.36
N ILE A 100 0.79 -14.52 13.00
CA ILE A 100 0.54 -13.15 13.46
C ILE A 100 0.25 -13.13 14.97
N ASP A 101 -0.54 -14.09 15.47
CA ASP A 101 -0.81 -14.20 16.90
C ASP A 101 0.47 -14.49 17.70
N GLN A 102 1.33 -15.39 17.20
CA GLN A 102 2.66 -15.63 17.77
C GLN A 102 3.53 -14.35 17.76
N LEU A 103 3.58 -13.64 16.64
CA LEU A 103 4.33 -12.39 16.52
C LEU A 103 3.85 -11.37 17.55
N ARG A 104 2.54 -11.14 17.64
CA ARG A 104 1.93 -10.20 18.60
C ARG A 104 2.26 -10.60 20.03
N GLN A 105 2.15 -11.87 20.38
CA GLN A 105 2.49 -12.37 21.71
C GLN A 105 3.98 -12.10 22.05
N SER A 106 4.88 -12.28 21.08
CA SER A 106 6.31 -12.01 21.26
C SER A 106 6.66 -10.52 21.44
N LEU A 107 5.74 -9.63 21.05
CA LEU A 107 5.87 -8.17 21.10
C LEU A 107 4.96 -7.52 22.17
N LYS A 108 4.25 -8.30 22.99
CA LYS A 108 3.24 -7.81 23.95
C LYS A 108 3.74 -6.75 24.95
N ASP A 109 5.04 -6.76 25.22
CA ASP A 109 5.70 -5.85 26.16
C ASP A 109 6.15 -4.54 25.47
N ASN A 110 6.22 -4.53 24.13
CA ASN A 110 6.53 -3.34 23.35
C ASN A 110 5.25 -2.52 23.08
N LYS A 111 5.07 -1.43 23.83
CA LYS A 111 3.89 -0.55 23.73
C LYS A 111 3.92 0.42 22.55
N ASP A 112 5.02 0.43 21.80
CA ASP A 112 5.19 1.26 20.61
C ASP A 112 4.71 0.56 19.34
N ILE A 113 4.31 -0.71 19.41
CA ILE A 113 3.80 -1.47 18.27
C ILE A 113 2.33 -1.84 18.52
N VAL A 114 1.46 -1.54 17.56
CA VAL A 114 0.02 -1.79 17.62
C VAL A 114 -0.40 -2.68 16.46
N PHE A 115 -1.28 -3.64 16.74
CA PHE A 115 -1.82 -4.57 15.74
C PHE A 115 -3.30 -4.27 15.51
N LEU A 116 -3.69 -4.16 14.24
CA LEU A 116 -5.08 -4.02 13.78
C LEU A 116 -5.37 -5.17 12.81
N MET A 117 -6.19 -6.14 13.21
CA MET A 117 -6.73 -7.15 12.30
C MET A 117 -8.05 -6.65 11.75
N VAL A 118 -8.07 -6.20 10.50
CA VAL A 118 -9.22 -5.56 9.87
C VAL A 118 -9.97 -6.57 9.01
N ASP A 119 -11.19 -6.93 9.43
CA ASP A 119 -12.09 -7.72 8.59
C ASP A 119 -12.68 -6.82 7.49
N VAL A 120 -12.38 -7.16 6.23
CA VAL A 120 -12.81 -6.38 5.07
C VAL A 120 -14.28 -6.57 4.72
N ASP A 121 -14.93 -7.64 5.20
CA ASP A 121 -16.37 -7.83 5.04
C ASP A 121 -17.18 -6.91 5.97
N GLY A 122 -16.54 -6.36 7.01
CA GLY A 122 -17.21 -5.56 8.04
C GLY A 122 -18.10 -6.36 8.99
N ASP A 123 -18.01 -7.70 8.98
CA ASP A 123 -18.84 -8.59 9.78
C ASP A 123 -18.16 -8.90 11.13
N MET A 124 -18.28 -7.94 12.06
CA MET A 124 -17.69 -8.02 13.39
C MET A 124 -18.16 -9.26 14.18
N GLU A 125 -19.40 -9.70 14.01
CA GLU A 125 -19.94 -10.85 14.72
C GLU A 125 -19.26 -12.14 14.24
N LYS A 126 -19.23 -12.35 12.91
CA LYS A 126 -18.63 -13.53 12.31
C LYS A 126 -17.12 -13.60 12.55
N SER A 127 -16.41 -12.48 12.39
CA SER A 127 -14.97 -12.42 12.64
C SER A 127 -14.63 -12.61 14.12
N SER A 128 -15.44 -12.08 15.04
CA SER A 128 -15.28 -12.32 16.48
C SER A 128 -15.49 -13.78 16.85
N ALA A 129 -16.53 -14.42 16.32
CA ALA A 129 -16.80 -15.84 16.53
C ALA A 129 -15.64 -16.70 16.01
N PHE A 130 -15.12 -16.38 14.82
CA PHE A 130 -13.97 -17.06 14.23
C PHE A 130 -12.71 -16.95 15.11
N MET A 131 -12.39 -15.74 15.60
CA MET A 131 -11.25 -15.53 16.49
C MET A 131 -11.38 -16.33 17.80
N ALA A 132 -12.60 -16.38 18.36
CA ALA A 132 -12.88 -17.12 19.59
C ALA A 132 -12.77 -18.64 19.42
N GLU A 133 -13.32 -19.20 18.33
CA GLU A 133 -13.26 -20.62 18.00
C GLU A 133 -11.81 -21.10 17.85
N ASN A 134 -10.98 -20.28 17.19
CA ASN A 134 -9.57 -20.57 16.95
C ASN A 134 -8.64 -20.11 18.07
N LYS A 135 -9.17 -19.50 19.14
CA LYS A 135 -8.43 -19.02 20.33
C LYS A 135 -7.33 -17.99 20.00
N TYR A 136 -7.54 -17.17 18.98
CA TYR A 136 -6.65 -16.08 18.66
C TYR A 136 -6.90 -14.89 19.58
N HIS A 137 -5.82 -14.24 20.03
CA HIS A 137 -5.88 -13.08 20.92
C HIS A 137 -5.52 -11.81 20.15
N LEU A 138 -6.00 -11.71 18.91
CA LEU A 138 -5.68 -10.62 18.00
C LEU A 138 -6.68 -9.47 18.14
N PRO A 139 -6.24 -8.20 18.19
CA PRO A 139 -7.12 -7.04 18.20
C PRO A 139 -7.90 -6.94 16.88
N LEU A 140 -9.21 -7.18 16.96
CA LEU A 140 -10.11 -7.22 15.81
C LEU A 140 -10.78 -5.87 15.57
N TYR A 141 -10.86 -5.49 14.30
CA TYR A 141 -11.44 -4.24 13.83
C TYR A 141 -12.23 -4.45 12.54
N ILE A 142 -13.14 -3.50 12.28
CA ILE A 142 -13.75 -3.29 10.96
C ILE A 142 -13.55 -1.84 10.54
N ALA A 143 -13.61 -1.54 9.25
CA ALA A 143 -13.52 -0.17 8.78
C ALA A 143 -14.73 0.66 9.24
N ALA A 144 -14.48 1.91 9.65
CA ALA A 144 -15.54 2.87 9.99
C ALA A 144 -15.90 3.80 8.83
N GLY A 145 -15.22 3.63 7.69
CA GLY A 145 -15.42 4.34 6.42
C GLY A 145 -14.78 3.55 5.28
N GLU A 146 -14.56 4.19 4.13
CA GLU A 146 -13.88 3.57 3.00
C GLU A 146 -12.40 3.34 3.33
N ILE A 147 -11.88 2.16 2.94
CA ILE A 147 -10.45 1.86 3.05
C ILE A 147 -9.77 2.35 1.76
N PRO A 148 -8.82 3.30 1.85
CA PRO A 148 -8.13 3.82 0.69
C PRO A 148 -7.31 2.73 -0.04
N ALA A 149 -7.22 2.83 -1.37
CA ALA A 149 -6.59 1.81 -2.21
C ALA A 149 -5.09 1.64 -1.93
N GLU A 150 -4.41 2.69 -1.46
CA GLU A 150 -3.02 2.65 -1.02
C GLU A 150 -2.80 1.79 0.23
N PHE A 151 -3.84 1.51 1.01
CA PHE A 151 -3.79 0.58 2.14
C PHE A 151 -4.12 -0.84 1.69
N LEU A 152 -5.34 -1.05 1.17
CA LEU A 152 -5.86 -2.39 0.90
C LEU A 152 -5.31 -3.00 -0.39
N GLY A 153 -4.99 -2.18 -1.39
CA GLY A 153 -4.63 -2.66 -2.72
C GLY A 153 -5.81 -3.28 -3.45
N GLN A 154 -5.59 -4.44 -4.07
CA GLN A 154 -6.59 -5.14 -4.90
C GLN A 154 -6.90 -6.55 -4.39
N SER A 155 -6.22 -7.02 -3.34
CA SER A 155 -6.32 -8.40 -2.87
C SER A 155 -6.14 -8.53 -1.36
N ILE A 156 -6.59 -9.66 -0.82
CA ILE A 156 -6.31 -10.08 0.56
C ILE A 156 -5.63 -11.46 0.56
N PRO A 157 -4.75 -11.75 1.55
CA PRO A 157 -4.38 -10.87 2.64
C PRO A 157 -3.45 -9.73 2.18
N THR A 158 -3.57 -8.58 2.82
CA THR A 158 -2.66 -7.45 2.65
C THR A 158 -2.26 -6.93 4.02
N THR A 159 -0.96 -6.80 4.26
CA THR A 159 -0.42 -6.20 5.48
C THR A 159 0.23 -4.86 5.17
N VAL A 160 -0.13 -3.84 5.94
CA VAL A 160 0.44 -2.49 5.89
C VAL A 160 1.17 -2.22 7.19
N ILE A 161 2.41 -1.74 7.10
CA ILE A 161 3.17 -1.26 8.26
C ILE A 161 3.31 0.25 8.17
N LEU A 162 2.88 0.93 9.23
CA LEU A 162 3.10 2.35 9.42
C LEU A 162 4.24 2.59 10.39
N ASP A 163 5.09 3.57 10.10
CA ASP A 163 6.06 4.08 11.05
C ASP A 163 5.40 5.01 12.11
N LYS A 164 6.23 5.51 13.04
CA LYS A 164 5.79 6.42 14.11
C LYS A 164 5.26 7.77 13.59
N ALA A 165 5.58 8.17 12.36
CA ALA A 165 5.02 9.39 11.75
C ALA A 165 3.64 9.13 11.11
N GLY A 166 3.22 7.86 11.01
CA GLY A 166 2.02 7.44 10.31
C GLY A 166 2.24 7.25 8.80
N LYS A 167 3.49 7.12 8.34
CA LYS A 167 3.78 6.86 6.93
C LYS A 167 3.80 5.35 6.68
N ILE A 168 3.24 4.93 5.55
CA ILE A 168 3.40 3.55 5.05
C ILE A 168 4.88 3.33 4.72
N VAL A 169 5.52 2.43 5.47
CA VAL A 169 6.91 2.00 5.22
C VAL A 169 6.97 0.65 4.53
N GLU A 170 5.96 -0.20 4.73
CA GLU A 170 5.83 -1.47 4.01
C GLU A 170 4.37 -1.76 3.66
N ARG A 171 4.19 -2.40 2.50
CA ARG A 171 2.90 -2.93 2.05
C ARG A 171 3.12 -4.27 1.38
N LEU A 172 2.54 -5.30 1.97
CA LEU A 172 2.83 -6.70 1.69
C LEU A 172 1.54 -7.39 1.26
N GLU A 173 1.38 -7.63 -0.03
CA GLU A 173 0.28 -8.45 -0.56
C GLU A 173 0.63 -9.95 -0.48
N GLY A 174 -0.38 -10.78 -0.22
CA GLY A 174 -0.27 -12.23 -0.16
C GLY A 174 0.19 -12.77 1.20
N SER A 175 -0.10 -14.06 1.40
CA SER A 175 0.12 -14.77 2.66
C SER A 175 1.61 -14.91 3.00
N ARG A 176 1.95 -14.78 4.29
CA ARG A 176 3.32 -14.91 4.81
C ARG A 176 3.34 -15.59 6.16
N ASP A 177 4.52 -16.09 6.53
CA ASP A 177 4.81 -16.54 7.89
C ASP A 177 5.36 -15.37 8.73
N TYR A 178 4.54 -14.83 9.63
CA TYR A 178 4.90 -13.74 10.53
C TYR A 178 5.68 -14.21 11.77
N GLY A 179 5.88 -15.52 11.93
CA GLY A 179 6.71 -16.11 12.98
C GLY A 179 8.21 -15.96 12.72
N ALA A 180 8.60 -15.55 11.50
CA ALA A 180 9.98 -15.33 11.11
C ALA A 180 10.66 -14.25 12.00
N PRO A 181 11.82 -14.53 12.62
CA PRO A 181 12.52 -13.59 13.51
C PRO A 181 12.84 -12.24 12.85
N GLU A 182 13.04 -12.23 11.53
CA GLU A 182 13.36 -11.04 10.75
C GLU A 182 12.20 -10.03 10.75
N ILE A 183 10.95 -10.50 10.75
CA ILE A 183 9.76 -9.64 10.78
C ILE A 183 9.64 -8.96 12.14
N LYS A 184 9.83 -9.74 13.22
CA LYS A 184 9.86 -9.17 14.58
C LYS A 184 10.94 -8.09 14.68
N LYS A 185 12.15 -8.42 14.22
CA LYS A 185 13.28 -7.49 14.21
C LYS A 185 12.98 -6.24 13.40
N ALA A 186 12.40 -6.36 12.21
CA ALA A 186 12.03 -5.21 11.39
C ALA A 186 11.04 -4.27 12.11
N LEU A 187 10.01 -4.81 12.78
CA LEU A 187 9.07 -4.00 13.56
C LEU A 187 9.76 -3.30 14.74
N GLU A 188 10.69 -3.98 15.42
CA GLU A 188 11.46 -3.39 16.53
C GLU A 188 12.43 -2.30 16.04
N ASP A 189 13.10 -2.53 14.91
CA ASP A 189 14.01 -1.57 14.29
C ASP A 189 13.24 -0.28 13.91
N ILE A 190 12.10 -0.41 13.22
CA ILE A 190 11.20 0.72 12.89
C ILE A 190 10.72 1.42 14.17
N ALA A 191 10.36 0.67 15.21
CA ALA A 191 9.90 1.25 16.48
C ALA A 191 11.02 1.99 17.21
N SER A 192 12.26 1.53 17.13
CA SER A 192 13.41 2.19 17.73
C SER A 192 13.92 3.39 16.92
N GLY A 193 13.50 3.50 15.65
CA GLY A 193 14.02 4.50 14.71
C GLY A 193 15.43 4.18 14.21
N SER A 194 15.82 2.89 14.22
CA SER A 194 17.13 2.40 13.77
C SER A 194 17.12 1.95 12.33
#